data_AF-A0A4V1YX69-F1
#
_entry.id   AF-A0A4V1YX69-F1
#
_cell.length_a   1.000
_cell.length_b   1.000
_cell.length_c   1.000
_cell.angle_alpha   90.00
_cell.angle_beta   90.00
_cell.angle_gamma   90.00
#
_symmetry.space_group_name_H-M   'P 1'
#
loop_
_entity.id
_entity.type
_entity.pdbx_description
1 polymer ?
#
loop_
_entity_poly.entity_id
_entity_poly.type
_entity_poly.pdbx_seq_one_letter_code
_entity_poly.pdbx_strand_id
1 'polypeptide(L)' 'MNRIKEALIEAGISQTELAKRLGKGFNMVNLYATNKVQPPIPYYTG' A
#
# COMPACT_ATOMS: atom_id res chain seq x y z
N MET A 1 1.79 8.77 11.89
CA MET A 1 0.82 8.38 10.84
C MET A 1 1.62 8.03 9.58
N ASN A 2 1.21 7.03 8.79
CA ASN A 2 1.88 6.68 7.52
C ASN A 2 1.02 7.22 6.37
N ARG A 3 1.63 7.83 5.36
CA ARG A 3 0.94 8.35 4.17
C ARG A 3 0.06 7.31 3.47
N ILE A 4 0.44 6.04 3.50
CA ILE A 4 -0.40 4.93 3.00
C ILE A 4 -1.67 4.77 3.85
N LYS A 5 -1.57 4.88 5.18
CA LYS A 5 -2.75 4.81 6.06
C LYS A 5 -3.69 5.99 5.85
N GLU A 6 -3.14 7.19 5.63
CA GLU A 6 -3.92 8.39 5.30
C GLU A 6 -4.63 8.22 3.96
N ALA A 7 -3.93 7.79 2.92
CA ALA A 7 -4.50 7.54 1.60
C ALA A 7 -5.60 6.46 1.63
N LEU A 8 -5.44 5.42 2.46
CA LEU A 8 -6.48 4.40 2.64
C LEU A 8 -7.75 4.97 3.28
N ILE A 9 -7.60 5.85 4.28
CA ILE A 9 -8.73 6.53 4.93
C ILE A 9 -9.43 7.47 3.95
N GLU A 10 -8.66 8.30 3.25
CA GLU A 10 -9.18 9.24 2.24
C GLU A 10 -9.93 8.52 1.11
N ALA A 11 -9.39 7.39 0.66
CA ALA A 11 -10.02 6.55 -0.35
C ALA A 11 -11.16 5.66 0.18
N GLY A 12 -11.38 5.60 1.50
CA GLY A 12 -12.41 4.76 2.12
C GLY A 12 -12.23 3.26 1.91
N ILE A 13 -10.99 2.78 1.75
CA ILE A 13 -10.69 1.36 1.47
C ILE A 13 -9.83 0.72 2.55
N SER A 14 -10.01 -0.60 2.72
CA SER A 14 -9.20 -1.39 3.65
C SER A 14 -7.86 -1.82 3.04
N GLN A 15 -6.91 -2.24 3.89
CA GLN A 15 -5.66 -2.86 3.41
C GLN A 15 -5.92 -4.17 2.65
N THR A 16 -6.97 -4.93 2.99
CA THR A 16 -7.39 -6.13 2.26
C THR A 16 -7.86 -5.79 0.85
N GLU A 17 -8.61 -4.69 0.71
CA GLU A 17 -9.06 -4.19 -0.59
C GLU A 17 -7.86 -3.70 -1.42
N LEU A 18 -6.94 -2.95 -0.83
CA LEU A 18 -5.70 -2.55 -1.50
C LEU A 18 -4.85 -3.74 -1.94
N ALA A 19 -4.75 -4.79 -1.10
CA ALA A 19 -4.03 -6.01 -1.42
C ALA A 19 -4.59 -6.69 -2.69
N LYS A 20 -5.91 -6.79 -2.80
CA LYS A 20 -6.59 -7.30 -4.01
C LYS A 20 -6.28 -6.44 -5.23
N ARG A 21 -6.39 -5.10 -5.11
CA ARG A 21 -6.13 -4.17 -6.22
C ARG A 21 -4.69 -4.22 -6.73
N LEU A 22 -3.73 -4.42 -5.84
CA LEU A 22 -2.31 -4.52 -6.19
C LEU A 22 -1.88 -5.93 -6.64
N GLY A 23 -2.75 -6.94 -6.54
CA GLY A 23 -2.38 -8.33 -6.74
C GLY A 23 -1.29 -8.80 -5.75
N LYS A 24 -1.29 -8.26 -4.53
CA LYS A 24 -0.29 -8.55 -3.48
C LYS A 24 -0.94 -9.18 -2.26
N GLY A 25 -0.17 -9.92 -1.48
CA GLY A 25 -0.64 -10.43 -0.19
C GLY A 25 -0.88 -9.32 0.83
N PHE A 26 -1.86 -9.52 1.73
CA PHE A 26 -2.15 -8.59 2.82
C PHE A 26 -0.91 -8.24 3.65
N ASN A 27 -0.05 -9.23 3.94
CA ASN A 27 1.18 -9.01 4.70
C ASN A 27 2.09 -7.98 4.04
N MET A 28 2.23 -7.97 2.71
CA MET A 28 3.04 -6.96 2.01
C MET A 28 2.45 -5.57 2.17
N VAL A 29 1.14 -5.42 2.00
CA VAL A 29 0.45 -4.13 2.20
C VAL A 29 0.59 -3.64 3.64
N ASN A 30 0.48 -4.54 4.62
CA ASN A 30 0.67 -4.21 6.03
C ASN A 30 2.11 -3.77 6.33
N LEU A 31 3.13 -4.39 5.73
CA LEU A 31 4.52 -3.95 5.86
C LEU A 31 4.71 -2.53 5.32
N TYR A 32 4.09 -2.21 4.19
CA TYR A 32 4.09 -0.85 3.65
C TYR A 32 3.37 0.12 4.59
N ALA A 33 2.15 -0.19 5.04
CA ALA A 33 1.34 0.65 5.91
C ALA A 33 1.93 0.83 7.33
N THR A 34 2.83 -0.06 7.75
CA THR A 34 3.55 0.02 9.03
C THR A 34 4.97 0.59 8.90
N ASN A 35 5.36 1.07 7.72
CA ASN A 35 6.72 1.59 7.42
C ASN A 35 7.84 0.58 7.65
N LYS A 36 7.54 -0.73 7.71
CA LYS A 36 8.54 -1.80 7.85
C LYS A 36 9.29 -2.04 6.55
N VAL A 37 8.62 -1.80 5.42
CA VAL A 37 9.19 -1.88 4.07
C VAL A 37 8.69 -0.68 3.28
N GLN A 38 9.55 -0.07 2.46
CA GLN A 38 9.13 0.94 1.50
C GLN A 38 8.70 0.27 0.19
N PRO A 39 7.56 0.65 -0.42
CA PRO A 39 7.20 0.18 -1.74
C PRO A 39 8.25 0.64 -2.76
N PRO A 40 8.58 -0.18 -3.77
CA PRO A 40 9.54 0.20 -4.79
C PRO A 40 9.03 1.42 -5.57
N ILE A 41 9.94 2.35 -5.89
CA ILE A 41 9.64 3.43 -6.81
C ILE A 41 9.47 2.84 -8.22
N PRO A 42 8.30 3.01 -8.87
CA PRO A 42 8.12 2.53 -10.23
C PRO A 42 9.03 3.33 -11.17
N TYR A 43 9.94 2.64 -11.86
CA TYR A 43 10.71 3.21 -12.94
C TYR A 43 9.89 3.09 -14.22
N TYR A 44 9.40 4.21 -14.76
CA TYR A 44 8.81 4.24 -16.09
C TYR A 44 9.95 4.41 -17.10
N THR A 45 10.29 3.34 -17.82
CA THR A 45 11.06 3.45 -19.06
C THR A 45 10.08 3.81 -20.17
N GLY A 46 10.22 5.02 -20.72
CA GLY A 46 9.47 5.46 -21.90
C GLY A 46 9.85 4.68 -23.16
#